data_AF-A0AAV2D1F8-F1
#
_entry.id   AF-A0AAV2D1F8-F1
#
_cell.length_a   1.000
_cell.length_b   1.000
_cell.length_c   1.000
_cell.angle_alpha   90.00
_cell.angle_beta   90.00
_cell.angle_gamma   90.00
#
_symmetry.space_group_name_H-M   'P 1'
#
loop_
_entity.id
_entity.type
_entity.pdbx_description
1 polymer ?
#
loop_
_entity_poly.entity_id
_entity_poly.type
_entity_poly.pdbx_seq_one_letter_code
_entity_poly.pdbx_strand_id
1 'polypeptide(L)'
;MIALIAGTDPSIAGSGEDITVWGMEPDGKFKLRSAYLVAAEWLRGEAIEEANAENKSQWKCLWKWPGPNRIKHFLWLALHDRLMTNAERKRRKLTSNDSCAEHIMRHCPSSQQVWRLLGIQDNIAVWDLQAGWKYT
;
A
#
# COMPACT_ATOMS: atom_id res chain seq x y z
N MET A 1 15.94 -5.94 -13.23
CA MET A 1 15.67 -4.51 -12.97
C MET A 1 16.50 -3.61 -13.89
N ILE A 2 17.85 -3.67 -13.89
CA ILE A 2 18.70 -2.85 -14.79
C ILE A 2 18.53 -3.19 -16.28
N ALA A 3 18.27 -4.46 -16.61
CA ALA A 3 18.15 -4.93 -18.00
C ALA A 3 16.96 -4.38 -18.80
N LEU A 4 15.94 -3.81 -18.14
CA LEU A 4 14.72 -3.38 -18.84
C LEU A 4 14.82 -1.97 -19.44
N ILE A 5 15.77 -1.17 -18.96
CA ILE A 5 16.00 0.23 -19.35
C ILE A 5 17.34 0.43 -20.04
N ALA A 6 18.14 -0.63 -20.14
CA ALA A 6 19.41 -0.66 -20.85
C ALA A 6 19.16 -0.92 -22.34
N GLY A 7 19.66 -0.04 -23.19
CA GLY A 7 19.79 -0.26 -24.62
C GLY A 7 21.24 -0.54 -25.00
N THR A 8 21.46 -0.99 -26.22
CA THR A 8 22.77 -1.11 -26.85
C THR A 8 22.86 -0.09 -27.97
N ASP A 9 23.94 0.69 -28.03
CA ASP A 9 24.20 1.59 -29.16
C ASP A 9 24.28 0.76 -30.45
N PRO A 10 23.62 1.12 -31.56
CA PRO A 10 23.76 0.39 -32.82
C PRO A 10 25.22 0.47 -33.30
N SER A 11 25.97 -0.61 -33.08
CA SER A 11 27.38 -0.72 -33.45
C SER A 11 27.55 -0.53 -34.96
N ILE A 12 28.12 0.60 -35.35
CA ILE A 12 28.53 0.88 -36.74
C ILE A 12 29.83 0.09 -36.96
N ALA A 13 29.99 -0.62 -38.08
CA ALA A 13 31.19 -1.40 -38.34
C ALA A 13 32.47 -0.53 -38.18
N GLY A 14 33.25 -0.78 -37.12
CA GLY A 14 34.42 0.00 -36.72
C GLY A 14 34.28 0.82 -35.42
N SER A 15 33.11 0.82 -34.75
CA SER A 15 32.83 1.62 -33.55
C SER A 15 33.08 0.86 -32.23
N GLY A 16 34.31 0.46 -31.95
CA GLY A 16 34.73 0.07 -30.59
C GLY A 16 33.93 -1.05 -29.89
N GLU A 17 34.07 -1.13 -28.56
CA GLU A 17 33.34 -2.08 -27.71
C GLU A 17 31.90 -1.61 -27.46
N ASP A 18 30.97 -2.56 -27.32
CA ASP A 18 29.55 -2.28 -27.04
C ASP A 18 29.38 -1.50 -25.73
N ILE A 19 28.71 -0.35 -25.81
CA ILE A 19 28.38 0.47 -24.65
C ILE A 19 26.91 0.30 -24.25
N THR A 20 26.66 0.24 -22.94
CA THR A 20 25.29 0.26 -22.42
C THR A 20 24.77 1.69 -22.42
N VAL A 21 23.63 1.92 -23.07
CA VAL A 21 22.96 3.22 -23.18
C VAL A 21 21.59 3.20 -22.50
N TRP A 22 21.01 4.37 -22.28
CA TRP A 22 19.65 4.47 -21.76
C TRP A 22 18.63 4.19 -22.88
N GLY A 23 17.97 3.04 -22.82
CA GLY A 23 17.11 2.54 -23.90
C GLY A 23 15.75 3.24 -24.04
N MET A 24 15.39 4.14 -23.12
CA MET A 24 14.11 4.88 -23.19
C MET A 24 14.23 6.21 -23.92
N GLU A 25 15.43 6.60 -24.33
CA GLU A 25 15.66 7.82 -25.11
C GLU A 25 16.40 7.47 -26.41
N PRO A 26 16.00 8.01 -27.57
CA PRO A 26 16.65 7.70 -28.85
C PRO A 26 18.10 8.15 -28.94
N ASP A 27 18.50 9.12 -28.12
CA ASP A 27 19.87 9.63 -28.03
C ASP A 27 20.76 8.80 -27.08
N GLY A 28 20.20 7.75 -26.46
CA GLY A 28 20.89 6.90 -25.49
C GLY A 28 21.25 7.59 -24.18
N LYS A 29 20.87 8.87 -23.99
CA LYS A 29 21.23 9.67 -22.81
C LYS A 29 20.18 9.52 -21.73
N PHE A 30 20.66 9.42 -20.50
CA PHE A 30 19.78 9.39 -19.34
C PHE A 30 19.02 10.71 -19.19
N LYS A 31 17.68 10.63 -19.10
CA LYS A 31 16.82 11.74 -18.69
C LYS A 31 16.00 11.33 -17.46
N LEU A 32 15.97 12.22 -16.46
CA LEU A 32 15.21 12.00 -15.24
C LEU A 32 13.71 11.78 -15.52
N ARG A 33 13.18 12.47 -16.53
CA ARG A 33 11.78 12.35 -16.96
C ARG A 33 11.43 10.92 -17.40
N SER A 34 12.21 10.34 -18.32
CA SER A 34 11.98 8.98 -18.80
C SER A 34 12.16 7.94 -17.69
N ALA A 35 13.17 8.14 -16.82
CA ALA A 35 13.40 7.25 -15.68
C ALA A 35 12.22 7.26 -14.70
N TYR A 36 11.67 8.45 -14.42
CA TYR A 36 10.50 8.59 -13.55
C TYR A 36 9.24 7.95 -14.16
N LEU A 37 9.03 8.09 -15.47
CA LEU A 37 7.88 7.49 -16.15
C LEU A 37 7.92 5.95 -16.07
N VAL A 38 9.07 5.34 -16.35
CA VAL A 38 9.24 3.89 -16.22
C VAL A 38 9.03 3.43 -14.78
N ALA A 39 9.60 4.15 -13.82
CA ALA A 39 9.39 3.84 -12.40
C ALA A 39 7.91 3.97 -11.99
N ALA A 40 7.22 5.00 -12.48
CA ALA A 40 5.80 5.21 -12.18
C ALA A 40 4.90 4.13 -12.81
N GLU A 41 5.25 3.66 -14.01
CA GLU A 41 4.54 2.57 -14.70
C GLU A 41 4.76 1.21 -14.00
N TRP A 42 6.01 0.92 -13.61
CA TRP A 42 6.33 -0.24 -12.78
C TRP A 42 5.58 -0.26 -11.46
N LEU A 43 5.60 0.87 -10.74
CA LEU A 43 4.86 1.01 -9.49
C LEU A 43 3.35 0.85 -9.69
N ARG A 44 2.80 1.25 -10.83
CA ARG A 44 1.39 1.04 -11.17
C ARG A 44 1.08 -0.43 -11.44
N GLY A 45 1.93 -1.13 -12.18
CA GLY A 45 1.73 -2.51 -12.62
C GLY A 45 1.89 -3.57 -11.53
N GLU A 46 2.73 -3.33 -10.52
CA GLU A 46 3.04 -4.37 -9.51
C GLU A 46 2.06 -4.46 -8.33
N ALA A 47 1.21 -3.46 -8.06
CA ALA A 47 0.36 -3.50 -6.84
C ALA A 47 -0.85 -2.55 -6.79
N ILE A 48 -0.94 -1.54 -7.66
CA ILE A 48 -1.80 -0.38 -7.38
C ILE A 48 -3.23 -0.58 -7.89
N GLU A 49 -3.47 -1.28 -8.99
CA GLU A 49 -4.82 -1.39 -9.55
C GLU A 49 -5.73 -2.35 -8.76
N GLU A 50 -5.22 -3.52 -8.38
CA GLU A 50 -5.98 -4.54 -7.65
C GLU A 50 -6.31 -4.07 -6.22
N ALA A 51 -5.32 -3.49 -5.52
CA ALA A 51 -5.52 -2.86 -4.23
C ALA A 51 -6.52 -1.69 -4.28
N ASN A 52 -6.54 -0.89 -5.36
CA ASN A 52 -7.47 0.25 -5.44
C ASN A 52 -8.92 -0.14 -5.73
N ALA A 53 -9.15 -1.25 -6.44
CA ALA A 53 -10.50 -1.70 -6.76
C ALA A 53 -11.25 -2.20 -5.51
N GLU A 54 -10.61 -3.03 -4.71
CA GLU A 54 -11.18 -3.59 -3.49
C GLU A 54 -11.37 -2.52 -2.40
N ASN A 55 -10.38 -1.63 -2.24
CA ASN A 55 -10.39 -0.53 -1.29
C ASN A 55 -11.52 0.50 -1.53
N LYS A 56 -11.95 0.74 -2.78
CA LYS A 56 -12.97 1.75 -3.10
C LYS A 56 -14.32 1.48 -2.44
N SER A 57 -14.71 0.22 -2.28
CA SER A 57 -15.98 -0.16 -1.64
C SER A 57 -15.97 0.14 -0.13
N GLN A 58 -14.81 -0.03 0.48
CA GLN A 58 -14.55 0.02 1.91
C GLN A 58 -14.54 1.47 2.42
N TRP A 59 -13.85 2.35 1.68
CA TRP A 59 -13.85 3.77 1.96
C TRP A 59 -15.25 4.37 1.81
N LYS A 60 -16.02 3.93 0.81
CA LYS A 60 -17.42 4.37 0.64
C LYS A 60 -18.26 4.00 1.87
N CYS A 61 -18.08 2.81 2.44
CA CYS A 61 -18.79 2.40 3.65
C CYS A 61 -18.42 3.29 4.85
N LEU A 62 -17.13 3.48 5.10
CA LEU A 62 -16.62 4.32 6.19
C LEU A 62 -17.17 5.76 6.12
N TRP A 63 -17.13 6.36 4.93
CA TRP A 63 -17.54 7.75 4.76
C TRP A 63 -19.06 7.94 4.81
N LYS A 64 -19.85 6.95 4.36
CA LYS A 64 -21.32 6.94 4.43
C LYS A 64 -21.88 6.74 5.83
N TRP A 65 -21.10 6.18 6.76
CA TRP A 65 -21.57 5.95 8.13
C TRP A 65 -22.03 7.27 8.79
N PRO A 66 -23.20 7.33 9.45
CA PRO A 66 -23.78 8.59 9.92
C PRO A 66 -23.19 9.12 11.25
N GLY A 67 -22.20 8.45 11.84
CA GLY A 67 -21.67 8.85 13.14
C GLY A 67 -20.57 9.92 13.10
N PRO A 68 -19.98 10.25 14.27
CA PRO A 68 -19.06 11.38 14.42
C PRO A 68 -17.80 11.27 13.55
N ASN A 69 -17.36 12.39 12.97
CA ASN A 69 -16.14 12.46 12.16
C ASN A 69 -14.88 11.99 12.90
N ARG A 70 -14.82 12.20 14.21
CA ARG A 70 -13.70 11.72 15.05
C ARG A 70 -13.56 10.20 14.99
N ILE A 71 -14.69 9.47 14.97
CA ILE A 71 -14.69 8.01 14.88
C ILE A 71 -14.35 7.57 13.45
N LYS A 72 -14.85 8.27 12.42
CA LYS A 72 -14.45 8.02 11.02
C LYS A 72 -12.94 8.14 10.83
N HIS A 73 -12.35 9.20 11.38
CA HIS A 73 -10.91 9.44 11.31
C HIS A 73 -10.12 8.37 12.07
N PHE A 74 -10.58 7.99 13.26
CA PHE A 74 -9.97 6.89 14.02
C PHE A 74 -10.00 5.57 13.24
N LEU A 75 -11.14 5.22 12.66
CA LEU A 75 -11.28 4.03 11.82
C LEU A 75 -10.39 4.12 10.58
N TRP A 76 -10.31 5.28 9.92
CA TRP A 76 -9.38 5.50 8.81
C TRP A 76 -7.93 5.21 9.21
N LEU A 77 -7.49 5.69 10.38
CA LEU A 77 -6.15 5.38 10.90
C LEU A 77 -5.96 3.88 11.20
N ALA A 78 -7.00 3.23 11.74
CA ALA A 78 -6.97 1.80 12.04
C ALA A 78 -6.84 0.96 10.78
N LEU A 79 -7.59 1.28 9.72
CA LEU A 79 -7.58 0.56 8.44
C LEU A 79 -6.28 0.71 7.66
N HIS A 80 -5.57 1.83 7.83
CA HIS A 80 -4.28 2.05 7.19
C HIS A 80 -3.08 1.52 8.01
N ASP A 81 -3.33 0.72 9.06
CA ASP A 81 -2.30 0.29 10.02
C ASP A 81 -1.43 1.46 10.53
N ARG A 82 -2.04 2.64 10.68
CA ARG A 82 -1.37 3.86 11.19
C ARG A 82 -1.47 3.98 12.70
N LEU A 83 -2.29 3.15 13.33
CA LEU A 83 -2.28 3.00 14.78
C LEU A 83 -1.03 2.19 15.16
N MET A 84 -0.25 2.69 16.11
CA MET A 84 0.94 2.03 16.63
C MET A 84 0.57 0.84 17.54
N THR A 85 -0.13 -0.12 16.96
CA THR A 85 -0.52 -1.38 17.58
C THR A 85 0.71 -2.25 17.83
N ASN A 86 0.60 -3.28 18.66
CA ASN A 86 1.71 -4.20 18.89
C ASN A 86 2.14 -4.94 17.61
N ALA A 87 1.20 -5.22 16.69
CA ALA A 87 1.51 -5.74 15.36
C ALA A 87 2.43 -4.78 14.59
N GLU A 88 2.09 -3.49 14.54
CA GLU A 88 2.92 -2.46 13.89
C GLU A 88 4.26 -2.24 14.59
N ARG A 89 4.28 -2.30 15.93
CA ARG A 89 5.53 -2.22 16.70
C ARG A 89 6.43 -3.40 16.39
N LYS A 90 5.90 -4.61 16.26
CA LYS A 90 6.67 -5.80 15.87
C LYS A 90 7.18 -5.68 14.44
N ARG A 91 6.34 -5.23 13.50
CA ARG A 91 6.74 -4.95 12.10
C ARG A 91 7.91 -3.96 12.02
N ARG A 92 7.92 -2.95 12.89
CA ARG A 92 9.00 -1.94 12.99
C ARG A 92 10.16 -2.37 13.91
N LYS A 93 10.18 -3.62 14.39
CA LYS A 93 11.21 -4.16 15.29
C LYS A 93 11.34 -3.41 16.62
N LEU A 94 10.25 -2.80 17.09
CA LEU A 94 10.17 -2.08 18.37
C LEU A 94 9.67 -2.95 19.54
N THR A 95 9.19 -4.16 19.25
CA THR A 95 8.79 -5.17 20.25
C THR A 95 8.92 -6.57 19.64
N SER A 96 9.10 -7.59 20.48
CA SER A 96 9.09 -9.00 20.08
C SER A 96 7.69 -9.61 20.08
N ASN A 97 6.73 -8.96 20.76
CA ASN A 97 5.38 -9.46 20.94
C ASN A 97 4.36 -8.63 20.15
N ASP A 98 3.61 -9.29 19.26
CA ASP A 98 2.48 -8.72 18.49
C ASP A 98 1.11 -8.96 19.14
N SER A 99 1.06 -9.68 20.26
CA SER A 99 -0.21 -9.98 20.90
C SER A 99 -0.93 -8.69 21.33
N CYS A 100 -2.26 -8.70 21.17
CA CYS A 100 -3.22 -7.72 21.70
C CYS A 100 -3.73 -6.59 20.78
N ALA A 101 -3.20 -6.39 19.57
CA ALA A 101 -3.66 -5.30 18.67
C ALA A 101 -5.14 -5.44 18.24
N GLU A 102 -5.41 -6.52 17.50
CA GLU A 102 -6.75 -6.90 17.01
C GLU A 102 -7.69 -7.27 18.16
N HIS A 103 -7.12 -7.79 19.25
CA HIS A 103 -7.90 -8.21 20.40
C HIS A 103 -8.48 -7.00 21.15
N ILE A 104 -7.67 -5.96 21.44
CA ILE A 104 -8.16 -4.76 22.13
C ILE A 104 -9.22 -4.05 21.30
N MET A 105 -9.02 -3.94 19.99
CA MET A 105 -9.91 -3.17 19.13
C MET A 105 -11.25 -3.89 18.88
N ARG A 106 -11.24 -5.20 18.67
CA ARG A 106 -12.42 -5.94 18.15
C ARG A 106 -12.98 -6.99 19.09
N HIS A 107 -12.11 -7.73 19.77
CA HIS A 107 -12.50 -8.90 20.57
C HIS A 107 -12.64 -8.58 22.05
N CYS A 108 -12.13 -7.42 22.49
CA CYS A 108 -12.24 -6.96 23.86
C CYS A 108 -13.70 -6.60 24.17
N PRO A 109 -14.31 -7.17 25.23
CA PRO A 109 -15.70 -6.89 25.61
C PRO A 109 -16.00 -5.39 25.76
N SER A 110 -15.04 -4.63 26.31
CA SER A 110 -15.18 -3.18 26.49
C SER A 110 -15.29 -2.43 25.16
N SER A 111 -14.43 -2.78 24.18
CA SER A 111 -14.46 -2.17 22.86
C SER A 111 -15.71 -2.58 22.09
N GLN A 112 -16.12 -3.85 22.18
CA GLN A 112 -17.39 -4.31 21.60
C GLN A 112 -18.55 -3.49 22.13
N GLN A 113 -18.61 -3.23 23.44
CA GLN A 113 -19.68 -2.41 24.02
C GLN A 113 -19.72 -1.00 23.41
N VAL A 114 -18.56 -0.37 23.19
CA VAL A 114 -18.48 0.93 22.53
C VAL A 114 -18.97 0.86 21.08
N TRP A 115 -18.53 -0.15 20.31
CA TRP A 115 -19.00 -0.35 18.93
C TRP A 115 -20.50 -0.60 18.86
N ARG A 116 -21.04 -1.31 19.86
CA ARG A 116 -22.46 -1.56 19.99
C ARG A 116 -23.25 -0.28 20.19
N LEU A 117 -22.81 0.59 21.09
CA LEU A 117 -23.41 1.89 21.34
C LEU A 117 -23.35 2.82 20.13
N LEU A 118 -22.32 2.68 19.30
CA LEU A 118 -22.13 3.46 18.07
C LEU A 118 -22.87 2.87 16.86
N GLY A 119 -23.59 1.75 17.01
CA GLY A 119 -24.32 1.10 15.92
C GLY A 119 -23.41 0.51 14.84
N ILE A 120 -22.17 0.16 15.18
CA ILE A 120 -21.16 -0.42 14.26
C ILE A 120 -21.11 -1.95 14.46
N GLN A 121 -22.26 -2.62 14.51
CA GLN A 121 -22.33 -4.01 14.96
C GLN A 121 -22.20 -5.05 13.84
N ASP A 122 -22.52 -4.73 12.58
CA ASP A 122 -22.59 -5.77 11.52
C ASP A 122 -21.93 -5.36 10.19
N ASN A 123 -21.16 -4.28 10.15
CA ASN A 123 -20.34 -3.98 8.96
C ASN A 123 -19.04 -4.78 9.03
N ILE A 124 -19.19 -6.09 8.85
CA ILE A 124 -18.15 -7.11 8.65
C ILE A 124 -17.11 -6.62 7.60
N ALA A 125 -17.55 -5.77 6.65
CA ALA A 125 -16.69 -5.14 5.65
C ALA A 125 -15.67 -4.09 6.16
N VAL A 126 -15.78 -3.55 7.38
CA VAL A 126 -14.76 -2.62 7.93
C VAL A 126 -13.62 -3.39 8.58
N TRP A 127 -13.91 -4.57 9.11
CA TRP A 127 -12.97 -5.32 9.93
C TRP A 127 -12.32 -6.46 9.12
N ASP A 128 -12.98 -7.03 8.11
CA ASP A 128 -12.39 -8.02 7.20
C ASP A 128 -11.25 -7.46 6.30
N LEU A 129 -10.97 -6.17 6.41
CA LEU A 129 -10.01 -5.41 5.60
C LEU A 129 -8.54 -5.73 5.84
N GLN A 130 -8.21 -6.44 6.92
CA GLN A 130 -6.84 -6.85 7.20
C GLN A 130 -6.49 -8.24 6.64
N ALA A 131 -7.46 -8.97 6.06
CA ALA A 131 -7.19 -10.29 5.47
C ALA A 131 -6.39 -10.21 4.16
N GLY A 132 -6.51 -9.11 3.41
CA GLY A 132 -5.86 -8.93 2.09
C GLY A 132 -4.49 -8.24 2.09
N TRP A 133 -4.05 -7.65 3.21
CA TRP A 133 -2.76 -6.93 3.30
C TRP A 133 -1.60 -7.80 3.84
N LYS A 134 -1.84 -9.10 4.06
CA LYS A 134 -0.77 -10.01 4.48
C LYS A 134 0.13 -10.37 3.29
N TYR A 135 1.13 -9.54 3.09
CA TYR A 135 2.41 -9.86 2.44
C TYR A 135 2.32 -10.52 1.04
N THR A 136 2.28 -9.66 0.02
CA THR A 136 3.18 -9.80 -1.14
C THR A 136 4.24 -8.72 -1.05
#